data_AF-D0GLD5-F1
#
_entry.id   AF-D0GLD5-F1
#
_cell.length_a   1.000
_cell.length_b   1.000
_cell.length_c   1.000
_cell.angle_alpha   90.00
_cell.angle_beta   90.00
_cell.angle_gamma   90.00
#
_symmetry.space_group_name_H-M   'P 1'
#
loop_
_entity.id
_entity.type
_entity.pdbx_description
1 polymer ?
#
loop_
_entity_poly.entity_id
_entity_poly.type
_entity_poly.pdbx_seq_one_letter_code
_entity_poly.pdbx_strand_id
1 'polypeptide(L)'
;MKKFNYSYALLIFIVAFNLRLGISSVPPIQLIIQESLKLSNLEVSLLTGMPVICMGIFAFLVGKVQEKYGMRKSIFALLLVLGIGTLARGFVNDYVFLLITTFCIGFSIAIIGPLLSGFIKKEFPDHGSILIGIYSSAMGIGSLVVSNTTKGITDLWNWQWGLAVWGIISIAAGIIWIIFFS
;
A
#
# COMPACT_ATOMS: atom_id res chain seq x y z
N MET A 1 12.29 -25.79 -3.87
CA MET A 1 10.92 -25.74 -3.32
C MET A 1 11.00 -25.44 -1.83
N LYS A 2 10.53 -24.27 -1.37
CA LYS A 2 10.55 -23.93 0.06
C LYS A 2 9.45 -24.73 0.78
N LYS A 3 9.77 -25.40 1.89
CA LYS A 3 8.76 -26.01 2.76
C LYS A 3 7.81 -24.91 3.25
N PHE A 4 6.51 -25.14 3.14
CA PHE A 4 5.48 -24.24 3.67
C PHE A 4 5.71 -24.06 5.17
N ASN A 5 5.85 -22.82 5.61
CA ASN A 5 6.05 -22.45 7.01
C ASN A 5 5.13 -21.28 7.35
N TYR A 6 4.50 -21.32 8.52
CA TYR A 6 3.53 -20.32 8.99
C TYR A 6 4.09 -18.88 8.97
N SER A 7 5.40 -18.73 9.11
CA SER A 7 6.08 -17.43 9.00
C SER A 7 5.90 -16.77 7.62
N TYR A 8 5.87 -17.55 6.53
CA TYR A 8 5.64 -17.00 5.18
C TYR A 8 4.21 -16.50 5.00
N ALA A 9 3.23 -17.23 5.54
CA ALA A 9 1.83 -16.83 5.53
C ALA A 9 1.62 -15.53 6.34
N LEU A 10 2.24 -15.44 7.51
CA LEU A 10 2.22 -14.23 8.35
C LEU A 10 2.85 -13.03 7.62
N LEU A 11 3.94 -13.25 6.90
CA LEU A 11 4.63 -12.17 6.19
C LEU A 11 3.83 -11.69 4.96
N ILE A 12 3.24 -12.61 4.20
CA ILE A 12 2.29 -12.27 3.13
C ILE A 12 1.11 -11.50 3.71
N PHE A 13 0.58 -11.90 4.86
CA PHE A 13 -0.48 -11.18 5.55
C PHE A 13 -0.06 -9.75 5.89
N ILE A 14 1.12 -9.54 6.49
CA ILE A 14 1.63 -8.21 6.85
C ILE A 14 1.80 -7.32 5.61
N VAL A 15 2.36 -7.86 4.52
CA VAL A 15 2.54 -7.08 3.27
C VAL A 15 1.18 -6.77 2.63
N ALA A 16 0.28 -7.75 2.53
CA ALA A 16 -1.07 -7.59 1.98
C ALA A 16 -1.90 -6.58 2.77
N PHE A 17 -1.80 -6.61 4.09
CA PHE A 17 -2.38 -5.64 5.00
C PHE A 17 -1.87 -4.22 4.66
N ASN A 18 -0.55 -4.07 4.43
CA ASN A 18 0.09 -2.81 4.09
C ASN A 18 -0.35 -2.20 2.76
N LEU A 19 -0.53 -3.01 1.71
CA LEU A 19 -1.00 -2.55 0.40
C LEU A 19 -2.31 -1.75 0.49
N ARG A 20 -3.11 -2.00 1.52
CA ARG A 20 -4.41 -1.35 1.69
C ARG A 20 -4.35 -0.07 2.53
N LEU A 21 -3.36 0.05 3.42
CA LEU A 21 -3.23 1.17 4.35
C LEU A 21 -3.11 2.53 3.64
N GLY A 22 -2.36 2.60 2.54
CA GLY A 22 -2.12 3.85 1.81
C GLY A 22 -3.33 4.39 1.03
N ILE A 23 -4.23 3.50 0.59
CA ILE A 23 -5.43 3.88 -0.21
C ILE A 23 -6.66 4.00 0.69
N SER A 24 -6.85 3.08 1.63
CA SER A 24 -8.05 3.04 2.47
C SER A 24 -8.07 4.05 3.61
N SER A 25 -6.97 4.78 3.83
CA SER A 25 -6.89 5.85 4.84
C SER A 25 -7.48 7.18 4.37
N VAL A 26 -7.65 7.38 3.06
CA VAL A 26 -8.19 8.63 2.49
C VAL A 26 -9.71 8.76 2.64
N PRO A 27 -10.55 7.75 2.32
CA PRO A 27 -12.01 7.87 2.43
C PRO A 27 -12.56 8.34 3.78
N PRO A 28 -12.11 7.85 4.95
CA PRO A 28 -12.70 8.24 6.24
C PRO A 28 -12.47 9.71 6.63
N ILE A 29 -11.46 10.37 6.04
CA ILE A 29 -11.09 11.76 6.34
C ILE A 29 -11.16 12.66 5.11
N GLN A 30 -11.77 12.17 4.02
CA GLN A 30 -11.84 12.87 2.75
C GLN A 30 -12.50 14.25 2.87
N LEU A 31 -13.57 14.36 3.67
CA LEU A 31 -14.25 15.64 3.92
C LEU A 31 -13.34 16.63 4.67
N ILE A 32 -12.58 16.14 5.66
CA ILE A 32 -11.62 16.96 6.42
C ILE A 32 -10.53 17.52 5.50
N ILE A 33 -10.00 16.69 4.59
CA ILE A 33 -9.00 17.11 3.60
C ILE A 33 -9.61 18.14 2.64
N GLN A 34 -10.83 17.89 2.16
CA GLN A 34 -11.53 18.77 1.24
C GLN A 34 -11.79 20.16 1.85
N GLU A 35 -12.24 20.22 3.10
CA GLU A 35 -12.45 21.48 3.81
C GLU A 35 -11.13 22.19 4.14
N SER A 36 -10.11 21.46 4.59
CA SER A 36 -8.82 22.02 4.98
C SER A 36 -8.06 22.64 3.82
N LEU A 37 -8.09 21.99 2.65
CA LEU A 37 -7.38 22.44 1.44
C LEU A 37 -8.30 23.20 0.46
N LYS A 38 -9.57 23.43 0.83
CA LYS A 38 -10.61 24.07 -0.01
C LYS A 38 -10.70 23.45 -1.41
N LEU A 39 -10.68 22.11 -1.47
CA LEU A 39 -10.66 21.37 -2.73
C LEU A 39 -12.03 21.32 -3.40
N SER A 40 -12.02 21.42 -4.72
CA SER A 40 -13.17 21.14 -5.58
C SER A 40 -13.49 19.65 -5.62
N ASN A 41 -14.74 19.32 -5.97
CA ASN A 41 -15.16 17.91 -6.14
C ASN A 41 -14.35 17.17 -7.22
N LEU A 42 -13.85 17.88 -8.24
CA LEU A 42 -12.98 17.32 -9.28
C LEU A 42 -11.62 16.92 -8.72
N GLU A 43 -11.01 17.77 -7.89
CA GLU A 43 -9.71 17.51 -7.27
C GLU A 43 -9.75 16.31 -6.32
N VAL A 44 -10.83 16.18 -5.56
CA VAL A 44 -11.07 15.05 -4.66
C VAL A 44 -11.31 13.74 -5.44
N SER A 45 -12.05 13.83 -6.54
CA SER A 45 -12.28 12.68 -7.44
C SER A 45 -10.97 12.22 -8.08
N LEU A 46 -10.12 13.16 -8.52
CA LEU A 46 -8.78 12.86 -9.01
C LEU A 46 -7.91 12.21 -7.93
N LEU A 47 -7.93 12.73 -6.71
CA LEU A 47 -7.13 12.19 -5.60
C LEU A 47 -7.50 10.74 -5.28
N THR A 48 -8.79 10.44 -5.18
CA THR A 48 -9.30 9.10 -4.85
C THR A 48 -9.22 8.13 -6.03
N GLY A 49 -9.33 8.63 -7.26
CA GLY A 49 -9.21 7.85 -8.49
C GLY A 49 -7.77 7.60 -8.96
N MET A 50 -6.81 8.43 -8.52
CA MET A 50 -5.40 8.35 -8.95
C MET A 50 -4.79 6.95 -8.77
N PRO A 51 -4.99 6.24 -7.63
CA PRO A 51 -4.43 4.90 -7.48
C PRO A 51 -4.99 3.91 -8.51
N VAL A 52 -6.26 4.03 -8.88
CA VAL A 52 -6.91 3.15 -9.87
C VAL A 52 -6.36 3.43 -11.28
N ILE A 53 -6.19 4.71 -11.62
CA ILE A 53 -5.56 5.12 -12.88
C ILE A 53 -4.13 4.57 -12.97
N CYS A 54 -3.37 4.70 -11.87
CA CYS A 54 -2.03 4.12 -11.76
C CYS A 54 -2.05 2.60 -11.95
N MET A 55 -3.00 1.88 -11.34
CA MET A 55 -3.15 0.43 -11.51
C MET A 55 -3.37 0.04 -12.98
N GLY A 56 -4.20 0.78 -13.71
CA GLY A 56 -4.44 0.52 -15.13
C GLY A 56 -3.21 0.77 -16.01
N ILE A 57 -2.53 1.91 -15.82
CA ILE A 57 -1.39 2.31 -16.64
C ILE A 57 -0.14 1.47 -16.33
N PHE A 58 0.15 1.24 -15.04
CA PHE A 58 1.38 0.56 -14.61
C PHE A 58 1.29 -0.97 -14.61
N ALA A 59 0.13 -1.56 -14.91
CA ALA A 59 -0.01 -3.01 -15.07
C ALA A 59 1.00 -3.60 -16.08
N PHE A 60 1.25 -2.91 -17.19
CA PHE A 60 2.23 -3.33 -18.21
C PHE A 60 3.68 -3.30 -17.71
N LEU A 61 3.96 -2.52 -16.67
CA LEU A 61 5.32 -2.36 -16.11
C LEU A 61 5.70 -3.51 -15.17
N VAL A 62 4.71 -4.23 -14.64
CA VAL A 62 4.89 -5.34 -13.69
C VAL A 62 5.86 -6.39 -14.24
N GLY A 63 5.63 -6.87 -15.47
CA GLY A 63 6.48 -7.88 -16.11
C GLY A 63 7.92 -7.40 -16.30
N LYS A 64 8.09 -6.16 -16.80
CA LYS A 64 9.42 -5.55 -17.01
C LYS A 64 10.20 -5.40 -15.70
N VAL A 65 9.54 -4.95 -14.64
CA VAL A 65 10.14 -4.80 -13.31
C VAL A 65 10.56 -6.16 -12.75
N GLN A 66 9.69 -7.17 -12.90
CA GLN A 66 9.97 -8.53 -12.48
C GLN A 66 11.18 -9.14 -13.18
N GLU A 67 11.28 -9.00 -14.51
CA GLU A 67 12.40 -9.53 -15.29
C GLU A 67 13.72 -8.82 -14.99
N LYS A 68 13.69 -7.49 -14.86
CA LYS A 68 14.91 -6.68 -14.70
C LYS A 68 15.50 -6.73 -13.30
N TYR A 69 14.67 -6.64 -12.27
CA TYR A 69 15.13 -6.49 -10.87
C TYR A 69 14.84 -7.72 -10.00
N GLY A 70 14.04 -8.67 -10.51
CA GLY A 70 13.56 -9.80 -9.74
C GLY A 70 12.42 -9.43 -8.79
N MET A 71 11.56 -10.40 -8.50
CA MET A 71 10.34 -10.20 -7.73
C MET A 71 10.60 -9.73 -6.29
N ARG A 72 11.60 -10.32 -5.62
CA ARG A 72 11.90 -10.06 -4.21
C ARG A 72 12.42 -8.63 -3.97
N LYS A 73 13.43 -8.21 -4.73
CA LYS A 73 14.02 -6.86 -4.63
C LYS A 73 13.04 -5.78 -5.07
N SER A 74 12.22 -6.06 -6.09
CA SER A 74 11.18 -5.13 -6.55
C SER A 74 10.13 -4.86 -5.48
N ILE A 75 9.60 -5.91 -4.84
CA ILE A 75 8.62 -5.75 -3.76
C ILE A 75 9.21 -4.92 -2.60
N PHE A 76 10.46 -5.20 -2.21
CA PHE A 76 11.14 -4.41 -1.18
C PHE A 76 11.26 -2.92 -1.55
N ALA A 77 11.80 -2.62 -2.74
CA ALA A 77 11.98 -1.25 -3.20
C ALA A 77 10.65 -0.49 -3.26
N LEU A 78 9.59 -1.14 -3.77
CA LEU A 78 8.26 -0.54 -3.86
C LEU A 78 7.62 -0.35 -2.49
N LEU A 79 7.85 -1.24 -1.52
CA LEU A 79 7.39 -1.06 -0.13
C LEU A 79 8.08 0.14 0.54
N LEU A 80 9.36 0.39 0.24
CA LEU A 80 10.04 1.59 0.71
C LEU A 80 9.46 2.86 0.06
N VAL A 81 9.21 2.85 -1.25
CA VAL A 81 8.57 3.98 -1.94
C VAL A 81 7.17 4.24 -1.39
N LEU A 82 6.40 3.17 -1.15
CA LEU A 82 5.08 3.23 -0.51
C LEU A 82 5.16 3.85 0.89
N GLY A 83 6.10 3.39 1.71
CA GLY A 83 6.29 3.87 3.07
C GLY A 83 6.74 5.33 3.13
N ILE A 84 7.74 5.71 2.33
CA ILE A 84 8.23 7.09 2.25
C ILE A 84 7.15 8.02 1.68
N GLY A 85 6.45 7.61 0.62
CA GLY A 85 5.35 8.39 0.04
C GLY A 85 4.19 8.57 1.00
N THR A 86 3.89 7.55 1.83
CA THR A 86 2.88 7.65 2.88
C THR A 86 3.34 8.56 4.02
N LEU A 87 4.59 8.44 4.48
CA LEU A 87 5.13 9.34 5.52
C LEU A 87 5.22 10.80 5.07
N ALA A 88 5.53 11.03 3.79
CA ALA A 88 5.55 12.36 3.20
C ALA A 88 4.18 13.07 3.30
N ARG A 89 3.07 12.32 3.39
CA ARG A 89 1.74 12.92 3.65
C ARG A 89 1.65 13.68 4.97
N GLY A 90 2.51 13.35 5.94
CA GLY A 90 2.62 14.04 7.23
C GLY A 90 3.02 15.52 7.09
N PHE A 91 3.69 15.87 5.99
CA PHE A 91 4.20 17.21 5.72
C PHE A 91 3.42 17.93 4.61
N VAL A 92 2.27 17.41 4.22
CA VAL A 92 1.46 18.01 3.16
C VAL A 92 0.74 19.27 3.64
N ASN A 93 1.03 20.36 2.95
CA ASN A 93 0.35 21.65 3.09
C ASN A 93 -0.42 22.07 1.83
N ASP A 94 -0.15 21.42 0.68
CA ASP A 94 -0.70 21.81 -0.62
C ASP A 94 -1.30 20.61 -1.38
N TYR A 95 -2.32 20.89 -2.19
CA TYR A 95 -2.98 19.89 -3.06
C TYR A 95 -1.99 19.17 -3.98
N VAL A 96 -1.08 19.91 -4.63
CA VAL A 96 -0.12 19.35 -5.58
C VAL A 96 0.79 18.33 -4.89
N PHE A 97 1.23 18.60 -3.67
CA PHE A 97 2.07 17.68 -2.91
C PHE A 97 1.27 16.44 -2.46
N LEU A 98 -0.01 16.60 -2.11
CA LEU A 98 -0.92 15.48 -1.85
C LEU A 98 -1.12 14.60 -3.09
N LEU A 99 -1.22 15.21 -4.27
CA LEU A 99 -1.40 14.50 -5.53
C LEU A 99 -0.16 13.70 -5.90
N ILE A 100 1.03 14.28 -5.75
CA ILE A 100 2.32 13.61 -6.00
C ILE A 100 2.50 12.42 -5.05
N THR A 101 2.28 12.60 -3.75
CA THR A 101 2.38 11.50 -2.78
C THR A 101 1.38 10.38 -3.08
N THR A 102 0.15 10.74 -3.47
CA THR A 102 -0.88 9.78 -3.88
C THR A 102 -0.50 9.03 -5.15
N PHE A 103 0.10 9.70 -6.12
CA PHE A 103 0.63 9.07 -7.32
C PHE A 103 1.74 8.07 -6.98
N CYS A 104 2.69 8.44 -6.12
CA CYS A 104 3.76 7.53 -5.66
C CYS A 104 3.20 6.29 -4.93
N ILE A 105 2.20 6.49 -4.08
CA ILE A 105 1.49 5.39 -3.38
C ILE A 105 0.76 4.50 -4.38
N GLY A 106 0.02 5.09 -5.32
CA GLY A 106 -0.72 4.40 -6.37
C GLY A 106 0.20 3.57 -7.27
N PHE A 107 1.31 4.15 -7.72
CA PHE A 107 2.36 3.47 -8.49
C PHE A 107 2.91 2.26 -7.74
N SER A 108 3.23 2.42 -6.45
CA SER A 108 3.79 1.34 -5.64
C SER A 108 2.81 0.18 -5.51
N ILE A 109 1.56 0.47 -5.15
CA ILE A 109 0.51 -0.55 -4.95
C ILE A 109 0.16 -1.25 -6.27
N ALA A 110 0.11 -0.49 -7.37
CA ALA A 110 -0.15 -1.01 -8.71
C ALA A 110 0.82 -2.14 -9.11
N ILE A 111 2.07 -2.06 -8.65
CA ILE A 111 3.09 -3.04 -8.99
C ILE A 111 3.21 -4.13 -7.91
N ILE A 112 3.15 -3.77 -6.62
CA ILE A 112 3.31 -4.73 -5.51
C ILE A 112 2.21 -5.81 -5.55
N GLY A 113 0.95 -5.46 -5.79
CA GLY A 113 -0.16 -6.42 -5.73
C GLY A 113 -0.01 -7.58 -6.73
N PRO A 114 0.15 -7.28 -8.03
CA PRO A 114 0.43 -8.29 -9.05
C PRO A 114 1.73 -9.06 -8.80
N LEU A 115 2.81 -8.39 -8.38
CA LEU A 115 4.06 -9.08 -8.04
C LEU A 115 3.89 -10.04 -6.87
N LEU A 116 3.16 -9.67 -5.83
CA LEU A 116 2.98 -10.49 -4.64
C LEU A 116 2.09 -11.70 -4.94
N SER A 117 0.98 -11.51 -5.66
CA SER A 117 0.13 -12.64 -6.09
C SER A 117 0.84 -13.58 -7.07
N GLY A 118 1.67 -13.03 -7.97
CA GLY A 118 2.57 -13.82 -8.83
C GLY A 118 3.63 -14.58 -8.03
N PHE A 119 4.20 -13.96 -6.99
CA PHE A 119 5.17 -14.57 -6.09
C PHE A 119 4.57 -15.78 -5.37
N ILE A 120 3.38 -15.62 -4.80
CA ILE A 120 2.66 -16.68 -4.09
C ILE A 120 2.44 -17.88 -5.00
N LYS A 121 1.93 -17.66 -6.22
CA LYS A 121 1.66 -18.74 -7.17
C LYS A 121 2.93 -19.45 -7.63
N LYS A 122 4.04 -18.72 -7.79
CA LYS A 122 5.32 -19.27 -8.27
C LYS A 122 6.08 -20.05 -7.19
N GLU A 123 6.16 -19.52 -5.97
CA GLU A 123 6.96 -20.11 -4.88
C GLU A 123 6.19 -21.14 -4.06
N PHE A 124 4.85 -21.07 -4.04
CA PHE A 124 3.98 -21.97 -3.29
C PHE A 124 2.85 -22.55 -4.15
N PRO A 125 3.16 -23.28 -5.24
CA PRO A 125 2.15 -23.83 -6.15
C PRO A 125 1.12 -24.72 -5.42
N ASP A 126 1.56 -25.55 -4.47
CA ASP A 126 0.68 -26.47 -3.73
C ASP A 126 -0.23 -25.77 -2.72
N HIS A 127 0.11 -24.55 -2.27
CA HIS A 127 -0.61 -23.80 -1.23
C HIS A 127 -1.09 -22.42 -1.73
N GLY A 128 -1.01 -22.16 -3.03
CA GLY A 128 -1.25 -20.85 -3.61
C GLY A 128 -2.65 -20.32 -3.31
N SER A 129 -3.67 -21.17 -3.43
CA SER A 129 -5.07 -20.79 -3.16
C SER A 129 -5.29 -20.36 -1.71
N ILE A 130 -4.68 -21.05 -0.74
CA ILE A 130 -4.79 -20.71 0.68
C ILE A 130 -4.09 -19.38 0.96
N LEU A 131 -2.87 -19.20 0.44
CA LEU A 131 -2.10 -17.96 0.63
C LEU A 131 -2.76 -16.75 -0.04
N ILE A 132 -3.41 -16.93 -1.20
CA ILE A 132 -4.22 -15.89 -1.84
C ILE A 132 -5.48 -15.57 -1.01
N GLY A 133 -6.07 -16.57 -0.35
CA GLY A 133 -7.13 -16.38 0.63
C GLY A 133 -6.66 -15.53 1.80
N ILE A 134 -5.52 -15.85 2.41
CA ILE A 134 -4.90 -15.08 3.50
C ILE A 134 -4.58 -13.66 3.04
N TYR A 135 -3.99 -13.49 1.86
CA TYR A 135 -3.72 -12.20 1.23
C TYR A 135 -4.99 -11.35 1.12
N SER A 136 -6.09 -11.92 0.59
CA SER A 136 -7.36 -11.20 0.42
C SER A 136 -7.98 -10.82 1.76
N SER A 137 -7.98 -11.74 2.73
CA SER A 137 -8.47 -11.48 4.08
C SER A 137 -7.67 -10.38 4.78
N ALA A 138 -6.34 -10.38 4.64
CA ALA A 138 -5.46 -9.35 5.18
C ALA A 138 -5.79 -7.95 4.63
N MET A 139 -6.07 -7.85 3.32
CA MET A 139 -6.51 -6.58 2.72
C MET A 139 -7.86 -6.11 3.29
N GLY A 140 -8.80 -7.02 3.49
CA GLY A 140 -10.09 -6.71 4.12
C GLY A 140 -9.93 -6.19 5.55
N ILE A 141 -9.18 -6.93 6.38
CA ILE A 141 -8.90 -6.56 7.77
C ILE A 141 -8.13 -5.23 7.84
N GLY A 142 -7.16 -5.01 6.95
CA GLY A 142 -6.44 -3.74 6.84
C GLY A 142 -7.34 -2.55 6.58
N SER A 143 -8.32 -2.70 5.68
CA SER A 143 -9.31 -1.63 5.42
C SER A 143 -10.12 -1.30 6.68
N LEU A 144 -10.57 -2.32 7.42
CA LEU A 144 -11.37 -2.14 8.64
C LEU A 144 -10.57 -1.44 9.74
N VAL A 145 -9.34 -1.90 9.99
CA VAL A 145 -8.45 -1.31 11.00
C VAL A 145 -8.15 0.15 10.68
N VAL A 146 -7.85 0.45 9.41
CA VAL A 146 -7.55 1.82 8.97
C VAL A 146 -8.75 2.73 9.11
N SER A 147 -9.93 2.31 8.65
CA SER A 147 -11.13 3.15 8.72
C SER A 147 -11.50 3.50 10.16
N ASN A 148 -11.37 2.56 11.10
CA ASN A 148 -11.65 2.81 12.50
C ASN A 148 -10.57 3.63 13.21
N THR A 149 -9.30 3.40 12.88
CA THR A 149 -8.18 4.01 13.62
C THR A 149 -7.83 5.40 13.08
N THR A 150 -7.95 5.63 11.77
CA THR A 150 -7.54 6.89 11.13
C THR A 150 -8.33 8.09 11.66
N LYS A 151 -9.63 7.91 11.93
CA LYS A 151 -10.45 8.98 12.52
C LYS A 151 -9.96 9.36 13.92
N GLY A 152 -9.74 8.37 14.79
CA GLY A 152 -9.23 8.61 16.15
C GLY A 152 -7.85 9.29 16.17
N ILE A 153 -6.95 8.93 15.25
CA ILE A 153 -5.64 9.60 15.13
C ILE A 153 -5.78 11.03 14.61
N THR A 154 -6.72 11.25 13.68
CA THR A 154 -6.99 12.58 13.12
C THR A 154 -7.55 13.52 14.19
N ASP A 155 -8.46 13.02 15.03
CA ASP A 155 -9.06 13.79 16.13
C ASP A 155 -8.03 14.15 17.23
N LEU A 156 -7.01 13.32 17.44
CA LEU A 156 -5.99 13.51 18.47
C LEU A 156 -4.81 14.40 18.05
N TRP A 157 -4.45 14.38 16.76
CA TRP A 157 -3.31 15.15 16.24
C TRP A 157 -3.71 16.06 15.10
N ASN A 158 -3.70 15.54 13.88
CA ASN A 158 -4.00 16.25 12.64
C ASN A 158 -4.21 15.21 11.54
N TRP A 159 -4.97 15.58 10.51
CA TRP A 159 -5.30 14.67 9.41
C TRP A 159 -4.07 14.21 8.62
N GLN A 160 -3.01 15.04 8.53
CA GLN A 160 -1.75 14.67 7.90
C GLN A 160 -1.09 13.48 8.60
N TRP A 161 -1.05 13.49 9.93
CA TRP A 161 -0.46 12.41 10.74
C TRP A 161 -1.34 11.16 10.76
N GLY A 162 -2.66 11.31 10.69
CA GLY A 162 -3.61 10.21 10.48
C GLY A 162 -3.33 9.41 9.21
N LEU A 163 -2.80 10.05 8.17
CA LEU A 163 -2.35 9.40 6.94
C LEU A 163 -0.90 8.88 7.05
N ALA A 164 -0.01 9.66 7.67
CA ALA A 164 1.43 9.40 7.65
C ALA A 164 1.85 8.19 8.48
N VAL A 165 1.19 7.96 9.61
CA VAL A 165 1.55 6.90 10.59
C VAL A 165 1.61 5.51 9.95
N TRP A 166 0.77 5.27 8.94
CA TRP A 166 0.71 4.01 8.22
C TRP A 166 1.97 3.72 7.39
N GLY A 167 2.72 4.76 7.02
CA GLY A 167 3.98 4.61 6.29
C GLY A 167 5.07 3.91 7.10
N ILE A 168 5.06 4.05 8.44
CA ILE A 168 5.97 3.31 9.33
C ILE A 168 5.74 1.80 9.18
N ILE A 169 4.47 1.39 9.13
CA ILE A 169 4.09 -0.02 9.00
C ILE A 169 4.52 -0.57 7.63
N SER A 170 4.52 0.26 6.58
CA SER A 170 5.01 -0.12 5.24
C SER A 170 6.52 -0.28 5.18
N ILE A 171 7.28 0.60 5.83
CA ILE A 171 8.74 0.47 5.93
C ILE A 171 9.11 -0.78 6.74
N ALA A 172 8.45 -0.99 7.89
CA ALA A 172 8.67 -2.18 8.71
C ALA A 172 8.38 -3.46 7.92
N ALA A 173 7.28 -3.51 7.17
CA ALA A 173 6.95 -4.64 6.31
C ALA A 173 7.99 -4.88 5.21
N GLY A 174 8.54 -3.81 4.62
CA GLY A 174 9.65 -3.89 3.67
C GLY A 174 10.90 -4.52 4.30
N ILE A 175 11.29 -4.05 5.48
CA ILE A 175 12.47 -4.57 6.21
C ILE A 175 12.28 -6.06 6.53
N ILE A 176 11.12 -6.45 7.05
CA ILE A 176 10.82 -7.85 7.36
C ILE A 176 10.84 -8.69 6.06
N TRP A 177 10.27 -8.17 4.97
CA TRP A 177 10.27 -8.84 3.67
C TRP A 177 11.68 -9.14 3.17
N ILE A 178 12.58 -8.15 3.19
CA ILE A 178 13.95 -8.38 2.71
C ILE A 178 14.70 -9.35 3.63
N ILE A 179 14.54 -9.27 4.96
CA ILE A 179 15.20 -10.19 5.89
C ILE A 179 14.76 -11.64 5.66
N PHE A 180 13.48 -11.87 5.41
CA PHE A 180 12.92 -13.22 5.30
C PHE A 180 13.10 -13.86 3.92
N PHE A 181 13.26 -13.04 2.89
CA PHE A 181 13.38 -13.48 1.50
C PHE A 181 14.74 -13.18 0.85
N SER A 182 15.69 -12.54 1.58
CA SER A 182 17.10 -12.43 1.20
C SER A 182 17.81 -13.78 1.15
#